data_AF-A0A518IJG4-F1
#
_entry.id   AF-A0A518IJG4-F1
#
_cell.length_a   1.000
_cell.length_b   1.000
_cell.length_c   1.000
_cell.angle_alpha   90.00
_cell.angle_beta   90.00
_cell.angle_gamma   90.00
#
_symmetry.space_group_name_H-M   'P 1'
#
loop_
_entity.id
_entity.type
_entity.pdbx_description
1 polymer ?
#
loop_
_entity_poly.entity_id
_entity_poly.type
_entity_poly.pdbx_seq_one_letter_code
_entity_poly.pdbx_strand_id
1 'polypeptide(L)'
;MKRRSFQPQTTSQQNRHAFTLIELMIAIVIILILLGLLIPAIGAVRLRAQQSQVRAEISSLESALTSFKADFGMDPPSYIILHEAGTATWDQHSKALIRKMWPQFQFGLDRDINNDGDETDSFELSTGECLVFFLGGVWDSTGVAPNGFSKNPADPFSIASGGTNRQGPYFEFDTSRFTDIDGDEAAEYKDTFPSQQLPYLYISSYGGRGYRTTELPSIPALSVNVTNVYHQGTPGDPLGPAFKLKSYQIISPGADSQYGTGGNYSSDKNFPAGRTVEADNITNFTSGALK
;
A
#
# COMPACT_ATOMS: atom_id res chain seq x y z
N MET A 1 -66.12 67.53 -32.87
CA MET A 1 -66.12 66.11 -32.44
C MET A 1 -65.23 65.29 -33.37
N LYS A 2 -64.03 64.90 -32.94
CA LYS A 2 -63.11 64.00 -33.68
C LYS A 2 -63.25 62.59 -33.10
N ARG A 3 -63.69 61.61 -33.91
CA ARG A 3 -63.76 60.19 -33.51
C ARG A 3 -62.33 59.61 -33.48
N ARG A 4 -61.90 59.08 -32.33
CA ARG A 4 -60.67 58.27 -32.24
C ARG A 4 -60.95 56.89 -32.81
N SER A 5 -60.20 56.49 -33.82
CA SER A 5 -60.18 55.15 -34.40
C SER A 5 -59.46 54.18 -33.45
N PHE A 6 -60.08 53.04 -33.18
CA PHE A 6 -59.51 51.95 -32.40
C PHE A 6 -58.63 51.11 -33.35
N GLN A 7 -57.31 51.10 -33.15
CA GLN A 7 -56.43 50.16 -33.86
C GLN A 7 -56.37 48.84 -33.07
N PRO A 8 -56.71 47.69 -33.68
CA PRO A 8 -56.57 46.40 -33.03
C PRO A 8 -55.09 46.05 -32.87
N GLN A 9 -54.69 45.67 -31.65
CA GLN A 9 -53.37 45.09 -31.41
C GLN A 9 -53.29 43.72 -32.09
N THR A 10 -52.40 43.59 -33.07
CA THR A 10 -52.06 42.31 -33.69
C THR A 10 -51.30 41.47 -32.68
N THR A 11 -51.95 40.48 -32.07
CA THR A 11 -51.27 39.46 -31.27
C THR A 11 -50.36 38.65 -32.20
N SER A 12 -49.04 38.81 -32.11
CA SER A 12 -48.10 37.94 -32.79
C SER A 12 -48.31 36.51 -32.31
N GLN A 13 -48.85 35.65 -33.16
CA GLN A 13 -48.90 34.21 -32.92
C GLN A 13 -47.46 33.73 -32.78
N GLN A 14 -46.99 33.53 -31.54
CA GLN A 14 -45.78 32.77 -31.31
C GLN A 14 -46.09 31.33 -31.69
N ASN A 15 -45.62 30.92 -32.87
CA ASN A 15 -45.64 29.53 -33.31
C ASN A 15 -44.91 28.68 -32.27
N ARG A 16 -45.67 28.05 -31.38
CA ARG A 16 -45.14 27.01 -30.51
C ARG A 16 -44.91 25.79 -31.39
N HIS A 17 -43.65 25.59 -31.80
CA HIS A 17 -43.23 24.38 -32.48
C HIS A 17 -43.50 23.18 -31.57
N ALA A 18 -44.44 22.33 -31.97
CA ALA A 18 -44.69 21.07 -31.29
C ALA A 18 -43.62 20.06 -31.72
N PHE A 19 -43.02 19.40 -30.73
CA PHE A 19 -42.01 18.36 -30.96
C PHE A 19 -42.63 17.18 -31.72
N THR A 20 -42.00 16.74 -32.81
CA THR A 20 -42.48 15.57 -33.55
C THR A 20 -41.97 14.28 -32.89
N LEU A 21 -42.74 13.20 -33.06
CA LEU A 21 -42.36 11.87 -32.56
C LEU A 21 -41.02 11.39 -33.16
N ILE A 22 -40.77 11.76 -34.42
CA ILE A 22 -39.53 11.42 -35.14
C ILE A 22 -38.32 12.13 -34.51
N GLU A 23 -38.42 13.42 -34.17
CA GLU A 23 -37.34 14.15 -33.50
C GLU A 23 -37.00 13.55 -32.15
N LEU A 24 -38.02 13.15 -31.38
CA LEU A 24 -37.81 12.45 -30.10
C LEU A 24 -37.15 11.08 -30.31
N MET A 25 -37.56 10.33 -31.33
CA MET A 25 -36.99 9.02 -31.63
C MET A 25 -35.51 9.13 -32.03
N ILE A 26 -35.17 10.07 -32.91
CA ILE A 26 -33.78 10.31 -33.32
C ILE A 26 -32.93 10.75 -32.12
N ALA A 27 -33.47 11.62 -31.25
CA ALA A 27 -32.76 12.07 -30.05
C ALA A 27 -32.42 10.90 -29.12
N ILE A 28 -33.37 9.99 -28.87
CA ILE A 28 -33.14 8.80 -28.03
C ILE A 28 -32.11 7.87 -28.68
N VAL A 29 -32.18 7.64 -30.00
CA VAL A 29 -31.18 6.83 -30.73
C VAL A 29 -29.77 7.42 -30.57
N ILE A 30 -29.63 8.74 -30.70
CA ILE A 30 -28.33 9.42 -30.51
C ILE A 30 -27.85 9.24 -29.07
N ILE A 31 -28.71 9.42 -28.06
CA ILE A 31 -28.35 9.22 -26.65
C ILE A 31 -27.89 7.77 -26.39
N LEU A 32 -28.58 6.77 -26.94
CA LEU A 32 -28.22 5.37 -26.77
C LEU A 32 -26.87 5.04 -27.45
N ILE A 33 -26.59 5.60 -28.63
CA ILE A 33 -25.29 5.44 -29.28
C ILE A 33 -24.18 6.08 -28.42
N LEU A 34 -24.39 7.30 -27.93
CA LEU A 34 -23.42 7.98 -27.09
C LEU A 34 -23.14 7.19 -25.80
N LEU A 35 -24.19 6.73 -25.11
CA LEU A 35 -24.05 5.89 -23.91
C LEU A 35 -23.31 4.58 -24.22
N GLY A 36 -23.61 3.93 -25.35
CA GLY A 36 -22.93 2.72 -25.78
C GLY A 36 -21.43 2.88 -25.99
N LEU A 37 -20.99 4.05 -26.47
CA LEU A 37 -19.56 4.37 -26.64
C LEU A 37 -18.86 4.78 -25.34
N LEU A 38 -19.61 5.34 -24.38
CA LEU A 38 -19.07 5.84 -23.10
C LEU A 38 -18.71 4.72 -22.11
N ILE A 39 -19.51 3.66 -22.03
CA ILE A 39 -19.34 2.57 -21.03
C ILE A 39 -17.94 1.92 -21.06
N PRO A 40 -17.38 1.46 -22.19
CA PRO A 40 -16.08 0.77 -22.19
C PRO A 40 -14.91 1.68 -21.78
N ALA A 41 -15.00 3.00 -22.03
CA ALA A 41 -13.94 3.94 -21.67
C ALA A 41 -13.82 4.14 -20.14
N ILE A 42 -14.95 4.03 -19.41
CA ILE A 42 -14.99 4.27 -17.96
C ILE A 42 -14.17 3.22 -17.20
N GLY A 43 -14.19 1.96 -17.61
CA GLY A 43 -13.45 0.88 -16.94
C GLY A 43 -11.93 1.10 -16.95
N ALA A 44 -11.37 1.40 -18.13
CA ALA A 44 -9.95 1.66 -18.28
C ALA A 44 -9.50 2.93 -17.53
N VAL A 45 -10.34 3.97 -17.50
CA VAL A 45 -10.07 5.20 -16.73
C VAL A 45 -10.08 4.91 -15.23
N ARG A 46 -11.06 4.13 -14.74
CA ARG A 46 -11.14 3.74 -13.32
C ARG A 46 -9.91 2.94 -12.88
N LEU A 47 -9.49 1.95 -13.66
CA LEU A 47 -8.29 1.17 -13.35
C LEU A 47 -7.05 2.06 -13.28
N ARG A 48 -6.86 2.97 -14.26
CA ARG A 48 -5.74 3.92 -14.22
C ARG A 48 -5.77 4.84 -13.01
N ALA A 49 -6.96 5.30 -12.61
CA ALA A 49 -7.13 6.12 -11.41
C ALA A 49 -6.75 5.34 -10.14
N GLN A 50 -7.19 4.08 -10.02
CA GLN A 50 -6.82 3.20 -8.91
C GLN A 50 -5.30 2.95 -8.88
N GLN A 51 -4.70 2.62 -10.02
CA GLN A 51 -3.25 2.46 -10.11
C GLN A 51 -2.50 3.75 -9.76
N SER A 52 -3.04 4.92 -10.12
CA SER A 52 -2.47 6.21 -9.74
C SER A 52 -2.57 6.47 -8.24
N GLN A 53 -3.66 6.03 -7.59
CA GLN A 53 -3.85 6.17 -6.15
C GLN A 53 -2.84 5.31 -5.38
N VAL A 54 -2.67 4.04 -5.78
CA VAL A 54 -1.65 3.15 -5.20
C VAL A 54 -0.24 3.72 -5.39
N ARG A 55 0.08 4.26 -6.58
CA ARG A 55 1.39 4.91 -6.79
C ARG A 55 1.61 6.12 -5.90
N ALA A 56 0.59 6.95 -5.73
CA ALA A 56 0.67 8.11 -4.83
C ALA A 56 0.91 7.65 -3.38
N GLU A 57 0.26 6.58 -2.95
CA GLU A 57 0.47 6.01 -1.62
C GLU A 57 1.87 5.39 -1.45
N ILE A 58 2.37 4.64 -2.44
CA ILE A 58 3.76 4.16 -2.43
C ILE A 58 4.73 5.34 -2.30
N SER A 59 4.49 6.46 -2.98
CA SER A 59 5.32 7.65 -2.83
C SER A 59 5.24 8.28 -1.42
N SER A 60 4.07 8.25 -0.80
CA SER A 60 3.90 8.67 0.60
C SER A 60 4.63 7.73 1.57
N LEU A 61 4.56 6.41 1.34
CA LEU A 61 5.33 5.41 2.10
C LEU A 61 6.84 5.61 1.92
N GLU A 62 7.33 5.89 0.70
CA GLU A 62 8.74 6.22 0.46
C GLU A 62 9.18 7.48 1.23
N SER A 63 8.30 8.47 1.37
CA SER A 63 8.57 9.68 2.15
C SER A 63 8.65 9.35 3.65
N ALA A 64 7.73 8.53 4.16
CA ALA A 64 7.74 8.06 5.55
C ALA A 64 9.00 7.23 5.87
N LEU A 65 9.39 6.32 4.97
CA LEU A 65 10.62 5.52 5.07
C LEU A 65 11.88 6.40 5.07
N THR A 66 11.87 7.48 4.30
CA THR A 66 12.97 8.47 4.31
C THR A 66 13.08 9.17 5.66
N SER A 67 11.95 9.57 6.26
CA SER A 67 11.92 10.16 7.60
C SER A 67 12.38 9.16 8.67
N PHE A 68 11.89 7.93 8.63
CA PHE A 68 12.35 6.86 9.53
C PHE A 68 13.87 6.67 9.44
N LYS A 69 14.41 6.59 8.21
CA LYS A 69 15.84 6.43 7.97
C LYS A 69 16.64 7.62 8.49
N ALA A 70 16.11 8.84 8.41
CA ALA A 70 16.77 10.02 8.95
C ALA A 70 16.95 9.92 10.47
N ASP A 71 15.95 9.39 11.18
CA ASP A 71 15.98 9.27 12.64
C ASP A 71 16.78 8.06 13.13
N PHE A 72 16.71 6.93 12.45
CA PHE A 72 17.36 5.67 12.87
C PHE A 72 18.64 5.30 12.10
N GLY A 73 18.99 6.05 11.05
CA GLY A 73 20.18 5.80 10.23
C GLY A 73 20.12 4.51 9.39
N MET A 74 18.94 3.91 9.26
CA MET A 74 18.72 2.72 8.44
C MET A 74 17.27 2.64 7.97
N ASP A 75 17.05 2.00 6.81
CA ASP A 75 15.70 1.62 6.39
C ASP A 75 15.16 0.56 7.38
N PRO A 76 13.82 0.48 7.59
CA PRO A 76 13.23 -0.61 8.37
C PRO A 76 13.71 -1.98 7.89
N PRO A 77 13.86 -2.96 8.80
CA PRO A 77 14.08 -4.34 8.41
C PRO A 77 12.86 -4.91 7.68
N SER A 78 13.03 -5.99 6.93
CA SER A 78 11.92 -6.76 6.36
C SER A 78 11.62 -8.04 7.13
N TYR A 79 12.38 -8.29 8.20
CA TYR A 79 12.15 -9.40 9.10
C TYR A 79 12.76 -9.08 10.46
N ILE A 80 12.02 -9.30 11.54
CA ILE A 80 12.53 -9.19 12.90
C ILE A 80 11.67 -10.00 13.86
N ILE A 81 12.31 -10.66 14.82
CA ILE A 81 11.62 -11.28 15.95
C ILE A 81 11.69 -10.30 17.13
N LEU A 82 10.54 -9.95 17.67
CA LEU A 82 10.41 -9.16 18.90
C LEU A 82 9.97 -10.06 20.04
N HIS A 83 10.41 -9.73 21.24
CA HIS A 83 10.05 -10.46 22.45
C HIS A 83 9.62 -9.50 23.54
N GLU A 84 8.61 -9.92 24.27
CA GLU A 84 8.09 -9.24 25.46
C GLU A 84 8.88 -9.62 26.70
N ALA A 85 9.14 -10.91 26.90
CA ALA A 85 9.85 -11.40 28.05
C ALA A 85 11.32 -10.94 28.05
N GLY A 86 11.76 -10.30 29.13
CA GLY A 86 13.16 -9.93 29.37
C GLY A 86 14.10 -11.14 29.51
N THR A 87 13.54 -12.33 29.70
CA THR A 87 14.29 -13.60 29.74
C THR A 87 14.43 -14.27 28.38
N ALA A 88 13.81 -13.72 27.32
CA ALA A 88 13.81 -14.31 25.99
C ALA A 88 15.22 -14.41 25.38
N THR A 89 15.42 -15.45 24.57
CA THR A 89 16.68 -15.65 23.84
C THR A 89 16.55 -15.04 22.45
N TRP A 90 17.01 -13.79 22.31
CA TRP A 90 17.03 -13.07 21.05
C TRP A 90 18.01 -13.69 20.05
N ASP A 91 17.56 -13.86 18.81
CA ASP A 91 18.45 -14.23 17.71
C ASP A 91 19.46 -13.11 17.39
N GLN A 92 20.59 -13.47 16.77
CA GLN A 92 21.67 -12.53 16.50
C GLN A 92 21.25 -11.40 15.54
N HIS A 93 20.37 -11.69 14.58
CA HIS A 93 19.94 -10.74 13.56
C HIS A 93 19.03 -9.68 14.16
N SER A 94 17.93 -10.07 14.82
CA SER A 94 16.98 -9.13 15.44
C SER A 94 17.64 -8.30 16.52
N LYS A 95 18.49 -8.92 17.35
CA LYS A 95 19.28 -8.21 18.37
C LYS A 95 20.19 -7.14 17.77
N ALA A 96 20.83 -7.42 16.63
CA ALA A 96 21.71 -6.47 15.96
C ALA A 96 20.92 -5.31 15.34
N LEU A 97 19.73 -5.57 14.79
CA LEU A 97 18.83 -4.55 14.25
C LEU A 97 18.32 -3.61 15.36
N ILE A 98 17.76 -4.17 16.44
CA ILE A 98 17.30 -3.39 17.61
C ILE A 98 18.44 -2.55 18.18
N ARG A 99 19.62 -3.13 18.37
CA ARG A 99 20.78 -2.39 18.93
C ARG A 99 21.24 -1.25 18.01
N LYS A 100 21.03 -1.37 16.69
CA LYS A 100 21.37 -0.31 15.73
C LYS A 100 20.37 0.85 15.80
N MET A 101 19.08 0.57 15.96
CA MET A 101 18.03 1.60 16.09
C MET A 101 18.02 2.24 17.49
N TRP A 102 18.13 1.42 18.54
CA TRP A 102 18.12 1.82 19.94
C TRP A 102 19.33 1.21 20.68
N PRO A 103 20.50 1.91 20.69
CA PRO A 103 21.71 1.39 21.34
C PRO A 103 21.54 1.10 22.83
N GLN A 104 20.65 1.84 23.51
CA GLN A 104 20.38 1.70 24.94
C GLN A 104 19.29 0.67 25.26
N PHE A 105 18.71 0.00 24.25
CA PHE A 105 17.63 -0.97 24.45
C PHE A 105 17.99 -2.01 25.50
N GLN A 106 17.12 -2.17 26.50
CA GLN A 106 17.30 -3.14 27.56
C GLN A 106 16.57 -4.43 27.20
N PHE A 107 17.32 -5.42 26.72
CA PHE A 107 16.79 -6.74 26.37
C PHE A 107 16.29 -7.56 27.57
N GLY A 108 16.66 -7.15 28.79
CA GLY A 108 16.31 -7.85 30.04
C GLY A 108 15.08 -7.28 30.75
N LEU A 109 14.33 -6.38 30.11
CA LEU A 109 13.09 -5.84 30.66
C LEU A 109 11.92 -6.58 30.03
N ASP A 110 10.98 -7.00 30.88
CA ASP A 110 9.66 -7.45 30.44
C ASP A 110 8.84 -6.26 29.92
N ARG A 111 8.06 -6.47 28.85
CA ARG A 111 7.25 -5.44 28.18
C ARG A 111 6.04 -6.05 27.51
N ASP A 112 4.87 -5.51 27.81
CA ASP A 112 3.63 -5.75 27.06
C ASP A 112 3.67 -4.86 25.79
N ILE A 113 3.92 -5.43 24.62
CA ILE A 113 4.04 -4.73 23.33
C ILE A 113 2.68 -4.68 22.61
N ASN A 114 1.88 -5.75 22.71
CA ASN A 114 0.57 -5.88 22.07
C ASN A 114 -0.59 -5.32 22.93
N ASN A 115 -0.34 -4.96 24.19
CA ASN A 115 -1.30 -4.48 25.18
C ASN A 115 -2.39 -5.53 25.53
N ASP A 116 -2.04 -6.80 25.59
CA ASP A 116 -2.98 -7.89 25.92
C ASP A 116 -3.04 -8.22 27.43
N GLY A 117 -2.12 -7.65 28.21
CA GLY A 117 -2.04 -7.82 29.66
C GLY A 117 -1.09 -8.92 30.12
N ASP A 118 -0.29 -9.52 29.24
CA ASP A 118 0.87 -10.31 29.60
C ASP A 118 2.20 -9.78 29.01
N GLU A 119 3.30 -10.52 29.23
CA GLU A 119 4.66 -10.10 28.83
C GLU A 119 5.44 -11.32 28.32
N THR A 120 4.75 -12.29 27.73
CA THR A 120 5.30 -13.62 27.40
C THR A 120 5.44 -13.88 25.92
N ASP A 121 4.93 -12.97 25.09
CA ASP A 121 4.82 -13.20 23.66
C ASP A 121 6.12 -12.98 22.88
N SER A 122 6.09 -13.53 21.67
CA SER A 122 7.14 -13.38 20.67
C SER A 122 6.48 -13.20 19.31
N PHE A 123 6.79 -12.09 18.65
CA PHE A 123 6.19 -11.71 17.37
C PHE A 123 7.22 -11.86 16.26
N GLU A 124 6.87 -12.55 15.19
CA GLU A 124 7.73 -12.77 14.03
C GLU A 124 7.33 -11.82 12.89
N LEU A 125 7.71 -10.55 13.01
CA LEU A 125 7.35 -9.57 12.01
C LEU A 125 8.09 -9.81 10.70
N SER A 126 7.34 -9.93 9.61
CA SER A 126 7.78 -10.21 8.26
C SER A 126 7.24 -9.17 7.28
N THR A 127 8.04 -8.85 6.26
CA THR A 127 7.73 -7.96 5.12
C THR A 127 6.77 -6.78 5.39
N GLY A 128 5.47 -6.96 5.16
CA GLY A 128 4.41 -5.97 5.34
C GLY A 128 4.18 -5.56 6.80
N GLU A 129 4.34 -6.47 7.76
CA GLU A 129 4.20 -6.21 9.20
C GLU A 129 5.31 -5.28 9.67
N CYS A 130 6.55 -5.53 9.21
CA CYS A 130 7.66 -4.62 9.48
C CYS A 130 7.36 -3.21 8.95
N LEU A 131 6.73 -3.08 7.77
CA LEU A 131 6.36 -1.77 7.23
C LEU A 131 5.38 -1.04 8.16
N VAL A 132 4.34 -1.74 8.64
CA VAL A 132 3.34 -1.17 9.55
C VAL A 132 3.94 -0.85 10.91
N PHE A 133 4.66 -1.80 11.51
CA PHE A 133 5.25 -1.64 12.84
C PHE A 133 6.27 -0.50 12.88
N PHE A 134 7.19 -0.41 11.91
CA PHE A 134 8.25 0.60 11.96
C PHE A 134 7.79 2.00 11.50
N LEU A 135 6.81 2.09 10.60
CA LEU A 135 6.26 3.39 10.22
C LEU A 135 5.13 3.86 11.14
N GLY A 136 4.40 2.94 11.77
CA GLY A 136 3.27 3.24 12.66
C GLY A 136 3.68 3.31 14.13
N GLY A 137 4.62 2.47 14.56
CA GLY A 137 5.00 2.31 15.97
C GLY A 137 4.14 1.29 16.70
N VAL A 138 4.23 1.28 18.04
CA VAL A 138 3.39 0.43 18.89
C VAL A 138 2.00 1.03 19.03
N TRP A 139 1.00 0.17 19.22
CA TRP A 139 -0.36 0.61 19.49
C TRP A 139 -0.44 1.32 20.84
N ASP A 140 -1.28 2.33 20.93
CA ASP A 140 -1.59 2.94 22.22
C ASP A 140 -2.73 2.18 22.92
N SER A 141 -2.94 2.47 24.20
CA SER A 141 -3.96 1.78 25.00
C SER A 141 -5.40 2.10 24.55
N THR A 142 -5.60 2.97 23.55
CA THR A 142 -6.92 3.24 22.97
C THR A 142 -7.28 2.22 21.89
N GLY A 143 -6.28 1.52 21.34
CA GLY A 143 -6.46 0.52 20.28
C GLY A 143 -6.97 1.10 18.96
N VAL A 144 -6.91 2.42 18.78
CA VAL A 144 -7.46 3.09 17.59
C VAL A 144 -6.49 3.04 16.41
N ALA A 145 -5.20 3.32 16.67
CA ALA A 145 -4.14 3.32 15.67
C ALA A 145 -2.76 3.16 16.31
N PRO A 146 -1.73 2.74 15.54
CA PRO A 146 -0.34 2.84 15.95
C PRO A 146 0.05 4.28 16.31
N ASN A 147 0.81 4.47 17.40
CA ASN A 147 1.14 5.80 17.93
C ASN A 147 2.65 5.96 18.19
N GLY A 148 3.45 5.63 17.18
CA GLY A 148 4.91 5.79 17.21
C GLY A 148 5.59 4.99 18.33
N PHE A 149 6.85 5.31 18.57
CA PHE A 149 7.66 4.70 19.63
C PHE A 149 7.83 5.65 20.81
N SER A 150 8.07 5.07 21.99
CA SER A 150 8.49 5.84 23.16
C SER A 150 9.83 6.53 22.90
N LYS A 151 9.98 7.75 23.42
CA LYS A 151 11.25 8.48 23.37
C LYS A 151 12.26 7.95 24.40
N ASN A 152 11.89 6.99 25.24
CA ASN A 152 12.84 6.30 26.10
C ASN A 152 13.63 5.27 25.28
N PRO A 153 14.92 5.51 24.96
CA PRO A 153 15.69 4.60 24.12
C PRO A 153 16.03 3.26 24.80
N ALA A 154 15.84 3.15 26.12
CA ALA A 154 15.97 1.89 26.85
C ALA A 154 14.71 1.02 26.78
N ASP A 155 13.57 1.65 26.47
CA ASP A 155 12.23 1.06 26.39
C ASP A 155 11.39 1.76 25.30
N PRO A 156 11.71 1.56 24.02
CA PRO A 156 11.03 2.24 22.92
C PRO A 156 9.61 1.68 22.67
N PHE A 157 9.30 0.50 23.20
CA PHE A 157 8.04 -0.20 22.96
C PHE A 157 6.99 0.07 24.05
N SER A 158 7.32 0.80 25.11
CA SER A 158 6.33 1.16 26.14
C SER A 158 5.08 1.80 25.54
N ILE A 159 3.92 1.25 25.86
CA ILE A 159 2.62 1.71 25.39
C ILE A 159 2.31 3.12 25.92
N ALA A 160 1.66 3.95 25.11
CA ALA A 160 1.14 5.25 25.54
C ALA A 160 -0.32 5.12 25.99
N SER A 161 -0.73 5.93 26.97
CA SER A 161 -2.15 6.20 27.24
C SER A 161 -2.60 7.44 26.45
N GLY A 162 -2.42 7.40 25.13
CA GLY A 162 -2.61 8.52 24.21
C GLY A 162 -1.51 9.61 24.25
N GLY A 163 -1.72 10.68 23.48
CA GLY A 163 -0.81 11.83 23.39
C GLY A 163 0.19 11.76 22.23
N THR A 164 0.91 12.86 21.99
CA THR A 164 1.77 13.06 20.81
C THR A 164 3.27 13.06 21.12
N ASN A 165 3.68 12.84 22.37
CA ASN A 165 5.10 12.84 22.74
C ASN A 165 5.78 11.50 22.42
N ARG A 166 5.81 11.15 21.15
CA ARG A 166 6.30 9.89 20.60
C ARG A 166 7.31 10.18 19.49
N GLN A 167 8.08 9.16 19.11
CA GLN A 167 8.94 9.17 17.94
C GLN A 167 8.17 8.51 16.79
N GLY A 168 7.83 9.27 15.76
CA GLY A 168 6.78 8.88 14.82
C GLY A 168 5.37 9.09 15.40
N PRO A 169 4.31 8.50 14.81
CA PRO A 169 4.33 7.68 13.59
C PRO A 169 4.90 8.46 12.39
N TYR A 170 5.49 7.74 11.44
CA TYR A 170 6.02 8.27 10.19
C TYR A 170 5.00 8.23 9.05
N PHE A 171 3.99 7.36 9.18
CA PHE A 171 2.91 7.21 8.22
C PHE A 171 1.57 7.06 8.95
N GLU A 172 0.55 7.76 8.47
CA GLU A 172 -0.81 7.70 9.00
C GLU A 172 -1.58 6.58 8.29
N PHE A 173 -1.70 5.44 8.96
CA PHE A 173 -2.40 4.28 8.40
C PHE A 173 -3.92 4.39 8.59
N ASP A 174 -4.66 4.16 7.50
CA ASP A 174 -6.09 3.83 7.56
C ASP A 174 -6.30 2.41 8.11
N THR A 175 -6.64 2.29 9.39
CA THR A 175 -6.76 1.00 10.09
C THR A 175 -7.84 0.08 9.50
N SER A 176 -8.80 0.59 8.70
CA SER A 176 -9.77 -0.25 7.98
C SER A 176 -9.12 -1.13 6.90
N ARG A 177 -7.88 -0.80 6.51
CA ARG A 177 -7.07 -1.56 5.55
C ARG A 177 -6.04 -2.47 6.20
N PHE A 178 -6.05 -2.58 7.53
CA PHE A 178 -5.27 -3.63 8.16
C PHE A 178 -5.82 -5.02 7.85
N THR A 179 -4.90 -5.96 7.82
CA THR A 179 -5.12 -7.39 7.65
C THR A 179 -4.01 -8.12 8.39
N ASP A 180 -4.25 -9.37 8.69
CA ASP A 180 -3.27 -10.32 9.21
C ASP A 180 -3.45 -11.58 8.35
N ILE A 181 -2.52 -11.83 7.43
CA ILE A 181 -2.64 -12.92 6.45
C ILE A 181 -1.96 -14.22 6.87
N ASP A 182 -1.07 -14.21 7.85
CA ASP A 182 -0.37 -15.40 8.34
C ASP A 182 -0.76 -15.80 9.77
N GLY A 183 -1.53 -14.97 10.47
CA GLY A 183 -2.19 -15.26 11.73
C GLY A 183 -1.31 -15.05 12.96
N ASP A 184 -0.30 -14.18 12.87
CA ASP A 184 0.64 -13.89 13.96
C ASP A 184 0.24 -12.66 14.82
N GLU A 185 -0.95 -12.11 14.56
CA GLU A 185 -1.53 -10.93 15.21
C GLU A 185 -0.82 -9.60 14.87
N ALA A 186 0.16 -9.60 13.97
CA ALA A 186 0.76 -8.39 13.45
C ALA A 186 -0.04 -7.83 12.26
N ALA A 187 -0.17 -6.51 12.23
CA ALA A 187 -0.96 -5.85 11.20
C ALA A 187 -0.12 -5.59 9.94
N GLU A 188 -0.70 -5.88 8.77
CA GLU A 188 -0.18 -5.52 7.46
C GLU A 188 -1.12 -4.59 6.73
N TYR A 189 -0.62 -3.89 5.71
CA TYR A 189 -1.37 -2.83 5.07
C TYR A 189 -1.80 -3.15 3.64
N LYS A 190 -3.11 -3.32 3.42
CA LYS A 190 -3.68 -3.46 2.08
C LYS A 190 -3.57 -2.17 1.28
N ASP A 191 -3.35 -2.30 -0.02
CA ASP A 191 -3.38 -1.15 -0.93
C ASP A 191 -4.80 -0.58 -1.12
N THR A 192 -4.93 0.47 -1.93
CA THR A 192 -6.19 1.19 -2.11
C THR A 192 -7.17 0.53 -3.08
N PHE A 193 -6.88 -0.66 -3.63
CA PHE A 193 -7.83 -1.35 -4.50
C PHE A 193 -9.08 -1.79 -3.71
N PRO A 194 -10.32 -1.56 -4.21
CA PRO A 194 -11.54 -1.77 -3.41
C PRO A 194 -11.79 -3.19 -2.91
N SER A 195 -11.21 -4.21 -3.55
CA SER A 195 -11.39 -5.62 -3.19
C SER A 195 -10.08 -6.26 -2.75
N GLN A 196 -9.07 -5.45 -2.41
CA GLN A 196 -7.74 -5.95 -2.08
C GLN A 196 -7.80 -6.90 -0.88
N GLN A 197 -7.13 -8.03 -1.00
CA GLN A 197 -6.97 -9.03 0.07
C GLN A 197 -5.54 -9.14 0.56
N LEU A 198 -4.57 -8.82 -0.30
CA LEU A 198 -3.15 -8.94 0.02
C LEU A 198 -2.54 -7.56 0.36
N PRO A 199 -1.63 -7.49 1.34
CA PRO A 199 -1.00 -6.24 1.75
C PRO A 199 -0.02 -5.68 0.70
N TYR A 200 0.69 -4.61 1.04
CA TYR A 200 1.94 -4.29 0.36
C TYR A 200 3.03 -5.23 0.84
N LEU A 201 3.89 -5.68 -0.09
CA LEU A 201 5.18 -6.26 0.30
C LEU A 201 6.21 -5.15 0.46
N TYR A 202 6.95 -5.21 1.55
CA TYR A 202 8.14 -4.41 1.79
C TYR A 202 9.33 -5.32 2.03
N ILE A 203 10.41 -5.13 1.26
CA ILE A 203 11.59 -5.99 1.33
C ILE A 203 12.83 -5.10 1.38
N SER A 204 13.64 -5.24 2.42
CA SER A 204 14.82 -4.40 2.66
C SER A 204 16.07 -5.05 2.06
N SER A 205 16.93 -4.24 1.45
CA SER A 205 18.29 -4.65 1.06
C SER A 205 19.30 -4.52 2.20
N TYR A 206 18.84 -4.07 3.38
CA TYR A 206 19.67 -3.78 4.55
C TYR A 206 20.82 -2.81 4.24
N GLY A 207 20.51 -1.74 3.48
CA GLY A 207 21.49 -0.74 3.04
C GLY A 207 22.47 -1.25 1.97
N GLY A 208 22.05 -2.22 1.17
CA GLY A 208 22.86 -2.81 0.10
C GLY A 208 23.71 -4.02 0.51
N ARG A 209 23.39 -4.65 1.64
CA ARG A 209 23.94 -5.96 2.01
C ARG A 209 23.33 -7.10 1.22
N GLY A 210 22.20 -6.83 0.56
CA GLY A 210 21.48 -7.77 -0.29
C GLY A 210 20.09 -8.06 0.25
N TYR A 211 19.21 -8.52 -0.63
CA TYR A 211 17.88 -8.97 -0.26
C TYR A 211 17.95 -10.42 0.24
N ARG A 212 17.35 -10.70 1.39
CA ARG A 212 17.32 -12.03 1.98
C ARG A 212 16.05 -12.75 1.50
N THR A 213 16.20 -13.64 0.52
CA THR A 213 15.05 -14.36 -0.05
C THR A 213 14.38 -15.32 0.92
N THR A 214 15.04 -15.66 2.04
CA THR A 214 14.45 -16.44 3.14
C THR A 214 13.40 -15.66 3.94
N GLU A 215 13.33 -14.34 3.78
CA GLU A 215 12.36 -13.46 4.45
C GLU A 215 11.12 -13.19 3.58
N LEU A 216 11.03 -13.82 2.39
CA LEU A 216 9.92 -13.59 1.48
C LEU A 216 8.71 -14.45 1.88
N PRO A 217 7.49 -13.91 1.79
CA PRO A 217 6.30 -14.61 2.24
C PRO A 217 5.98 -15.79 1.32
N SER A 218 5.60 -16.89 1.97
CA SER A 218 5.12 -18.10 1.32
C SER A 218 3.90 -18.60 2.09
N ILE A 219 2.72 -18.20 1.61
CA ILE A 219 1.42 -18.56 2.21
C ILE A 219 0.61 -19.29 1.13
N PRO A 220 0.76 -20.63 1.00
CA PRO A 220 0.10 -21.41 -0.03
C PRO A 220 -1.43 -21.31 -0.01
N ALA A 221 -2.03 -21.12 1.17
CA ALA A 221 -3.47 -20.95 1.35
C ALA A 221 -4.01 -19.73 0.59
N LEU A 222 -3.18 -18.70 0.40
CA LEU A 222 -3.51 -17.47 -0.32
C LEU A 222 -2.85 -17.41 -1.71
N SER A 223 -2.29 -18.51 -2.19
CA SER A 223 -1.48 -18.56 -3.43
C SER A 223 -0.29 -17.59 -3.45
N VAL A 224 0.21 -17.20 -2.26
CA VAL A 224 1.39 -16.35 -2.13
C VAL A 224 2.62 -17.25 -2.13
N ASN A 225 3.50 -17.05 -3.12
CA ASN A 225 4.76 -17.78 -3.24
C ASN A 225 5.81 -16.88 -3.89
N VAL A 226 6.26 -15.88 -3.14
CA VAL A 226 7.29 -14.95 -3.60
C VAL A 226 8.65 -15.59 -3.36
N THR A 227 9.33 -15.96 -4.45
CA THR A 227 10.59 -16.71 -4.35
C THR A 227 11.83 -15.84 -4.50
N ASN A 228 11.67 -14.66 -5.08
CA ASN A 228 12.76 -13.71 -5.28
C ASN A 228 12.24 -12.26 -5.25
N VAL A 229 13.15 -11.31 -5.06
CA VAL A 229 12.88 -9.89 -5.35
C VAL A 229 12.92 -9.65 -6.85
N TYR A 230 12.53 -8.46 -7.31
CA TYR A 230 12.67 -8.13 -8.73
C TYR A 230 14.10 -7.70 -9.09
N HIS A 231 14.57 -8.18 -10.24
CA HIS A 231 15.88 -7.90 -10.83
C HIS A 231 15.73 -7.27 -12.20
N GLN A 232 16.68 -6.45 -12.60
CA GLN A 232 16.79 -5.94 -13.96
C GLN A 232 17.23 -7.08 -14.89
N GLY A 233 16.43 -7.42 -15.89
CA GLY A 233 16.81 -8.42 -16.88
C GLY A 233 15.63 -9.03 -17.61
N THR A 234 15.90 -9.87 -18.60
CA THR A 234 14.82 -10.59 -19.31
C THR A 234 14.39 -11.82 -18.48
N PRO A 235 13.09 -12.05 -18.28
CA PRO A 235 12.60 -13.30 -17.68
C PRO A 235 13.17 -14.53 -18.40
N GLY A 236 13.76 -15.47 -17.64
CA GLY A 236 14.40 -16.69 -18.17
C GLY A 236 15.91 -16.61 -18.33
N ASP A 237 16.50 -15.41 -18.36
CA ASP A 237 17.94 -15.22 -18.31
C ASP A 237 18.48 -15.35 -16.86
N PRO A 238 19.80 -15.55 -16.67
CA PRO A 238 20.44 -15.41 -15.36
C PRO A 238 20.07 -14.08 -14.69
N LEU A 239 19.95 -14.09 -13.36
CA LEU A 239 19.53 -12.90 -12.61
C LEU A 239 20.50 -11.73 -12.83
N GLY A 240 19.96 -10.59 -13.25
CA GLY A 240 20.73 -9.35 -13.30
C GLY A 240 20.78 -8.65 -11.93
N PRO A 241 21.20 -7.37 -11.88
CA PRO A 241 21.20 -6.60 -10.65
C PRO A 241 19.79 -6.43 -10.07
N ALA A 242 19.63 -6.61 -8.77
CA ALA A 242 18.34 -6.36 -8.11
C ALA A 242 17.92 -4.89 -8.25
N PHE A 243 16.63 -4.64 -8.46
CA PHE A 243 16.11 -3.27 -8.37
C PHE A 243 16.35 -2.70 -6.96
N LYS A 244 16.57 -1.38 -6.87
CA LYS A 244 16.74 -0.66 -5.60
C LYS A 244 17.84 -1.25 -4.70
N LEU A 245 18.96 -1.69 -5.30
CA LEU A 245 20.04 -2.47 -4.67
C LEU A 245 20.52 -2.01 -3.29
N LYS A 246 20.40 -0.71 -2.94
CA LYS A 246 20.86 -0.13 -1.67
C LYS A 246 19.73 0.45 -0.78
N SER A 247 18.48 0.08 -1.06
CA SER A 247 17.30 0.57 -0.35
C SER A 247 16.30 -0.58 -0.13
N TYR A 248 15.10 -0.49 -0.66
CA TYR A 248 14.02 -1.46 -0.48
C TYR A 248 13.14 -1.54 -1.73
N GLN A 249 12.40 -2.63 -1.88
CA GLN A 249 11.33 -2.79 -2.86
C GLN A 249 9.98 -2.76 -2.16
N ILE A 250 9.05 -1.97 -2.70
CA ILE A 250 7.64 -1.98 -2.32
C ILE A 250 6.84 -2.51 -3.50
N ILE A 251 5.96 -3.48 -3.26
CA ILE A 251 5.14 -4.13 -4.29
C ILE A 251 3.69 -4.16 -3.81
N SER A 252 2.79 -3.58 -4.60
CA SER A 252 1.35 -3.79 -4.46
C SER A 252 0.93 -4.98 -5.34
N PRO A 253 0.03 -5.85 -4.86
CA PRO A 253 -0.47 -7.03 -5.57
C PRO A 253 -1.44 -6.68 -6.71
N GLY A 254 -1.61 -5.39 -7.04
CA GLY A 254 -2.41 -4.97 -8.18
C GLY A 254 -3.91 -5.21 -8.00
N ALA A 255 -4.64 -5.14 -9.10
CA ALA A 255 -6.09 -5.29 -9.15
C ALA A 255 -6.54 -6.76 -9.03
N ASP A 256 -5.67 -7.71 -9.39
CA ASP A 256 -5.95 -9.15 -9.30
C ASP A 256 -5.60 -9.76 -7.93
N SER A 257 -4.96 -8.99 -7.05
CA SER A 257 -4.53 -9.44 -5.72
C SER A 257 -3.48 -10.56 -5.77
N GLN A 258 -2.50 -10.48 -6.67
CA GLN A 258 -1.41 -11.45 -6.82
C GLN A 258 -0.03 -10.77 -6.98
N TYR A 259 1.04 -11.26 -6.34
CA TYR A 259 2.37 -10.60 -6.35
C TYR A 259 3.35 -11.05 -7.44
N GLY A 260 3.07 -12.19 -8.08
CA GLY A 260 4.07 -12.91 -8.86
C GLY A 260 5.16 -13.58 -8.03
N THR A 261 6.15 -14.14 -8.72
CA THR A 261 7.23 -14.94 -8.09
C THR A 261 8.55 -14.17 -7.96
N GLY A 262 8.64 -12.97 -8.56
CA GLY A 262 9.85 -12.13 -8.61
C GLY A 262 10.86 -12.53 -9.69
N GLY A 263 12.12 -12.13 -9.53
CA GLY A 263 13.20 -12.40 -10.49
C GLY A 263 13.31 -11.34 -11.59
N ASN A 264 13.89 -11.70 -12.73
CA ASN A 264 14.15 -10.76 -13.82
C ASN A 264 12.86 -10.14 -14.37
N TYR A 265 12.91 -8.82 -14.58
CA TYR A 265 11.89 -7.99 -15.18
C TYR A 265 12.52 -6.92 -16.09
N SER A 266 11.87 -6.66 -17.23
CA SER A 266 12.31 -5.72 -18.26
C SER A 266 11.12 -4.89 -18.72
N SER A 267 11.16 -3.57 -18.55
CA SER A 267 10.00 -2.69 -18.83
C SER A 267 9.61 -2.57 -20.30
N ASP A 268 10.46 -3.05 -21.20
CA ASP A 268 10.29 -3.09 -22.65
C ASP A 268 9.71 -4.42 -23.15
N LYS A 269 9.53 -5.41 -22.26
CA LYS A 269 9.08 -6.76 -22.63
C LYS A 269 7.94 -7.19 -21.71
N ASN A 270 6.87 -7.68 -22.31
CA ASN A 270 5.81 -8.32 -21.55
C ASN A 270 6.34 -9.55 -20.82
N PHE A 271 5.69 -9.91 -19.71
CA PHE A 271 5.94 -11.18 -19.05
C PHE A 271 5.69 -12.39 -19.97
N PRO A 272 6.44 -13.50 -19.78
CA PRO A 272 6.22 -14.75 -20.51
C PRO A 272 4.85 -15.37 -20.14
N ALA A 273 4.38 -16.30 -20.98
CA ALA A 273 3.02 -16.88 -20.94
C ALA A 273 2.59 -17.63 -19.64
N GLY A 274 3.38 -17.62 -18.58
CA GLY A 274 3.05 -18.17 -17.24
C GLY A 274 3.28 -17.19 -16.09
N ARG A 275 3.58 -15.92 -16.39
CA ARG A 275 3.90 -14.85 -15.43
C ARG A 275 3.00 -13.63 -15.61
N THR A 276 1.76 -13.86 -16.01
CA THR A 276 0.81 -12.78 -16.31
C THR A 276 0.19 -12.17 -15.06
N VAL A 277 0.21 -12.91 -13.94
CA VAL A 277 -0.37 -12.52 -12.65
C VAL A 277 0.32 -11.32 -12.00
N GLU A 278 1.52 -10.95 -12.48
CA GLU A 278 2.26 -9.82 -11.94
C GLU A 278 2.27 -8.60 -12.87
N ALA A 279 1.58 -8.70 -14.01
CA ALA A 279 1.58 -7.66 -15.03
C ALA A 279 0.90 -6.36 -14.57
N ASP A 280 0.02 -6.41 -13.58
CA ASP A 280 -0.67 -5.25 -13.02
C ASP A 280 -0.10 -4.79 -11.65
N ASN A 281 0.90 -5.49 -11.10
CA ASN A 281 1.59 -5.09 -9.89
C ASN A 281 2.18 -3.69 -10.03
N ILE A 282 2.14 -2.95 -8.94
CA ILE A 282 2.63 -1.58 -8.86
C ILE A 282 3.79 -1.55 -7.90
N THR A 283 4.91 -0.98 -8.32
CA THR A 283 6.14 -1.02 -7.53
C THR A 283 6.80 0.35 -7.43
N ASN A 284 7.73 0.50 -6.47
CA ASN A 284 8.49 1.74 -6.30
C ASN A 284 9.71 1.87 -7.24
N PHE A 285 9.96 0.87 -8.10
CA PHE A 285 11.12 0.83 -9.00
C PHE A 285 10.75 0.88 -10.48
N THR A 286 9.46 0.93 -10.81
CA THR A 286 8.97 1.18 -12.17
C THR A 286 8.00 2.36 -12.18
N SER A 287 7.85 3.04 -13.31
CA SER A 287 6.89 4.15 -13.46
C SER A 287 5.46 3.68 -13.72
N GLY A 288 5.28 2.39 -14.01
CA GLY A 288 4.05 1.78 -14.51
C GLY A 288 3.58 0.63 -13.62
N ALA A 289 2.67 -0.17 -14.16
CA ALA A 289 2.53 -1.53 -13.68
C ALA A 289 3.59 -2.38 -14.41
N LEU A 290 3.96 -3.54 -13.87
CA LEU A 290 5.10 -4.29 -14.41
C LEU A 290 4.90 -4.66 -15.91
N LYS A 291 3.76 -5.16 -16.35
CA LYS A 291 3.42 -5.47 -17.77
C LYS A 291 4.35 -6.45 -18.51
#